data_AF-A0AAE5CS24-F1
#
_entry.id   AF-A0AAE5CS24-F1
#
_cell.length_a   1.000
_cell.length_b   1.000
_cell.length_c   1.000
_cell.angle_alpha   90.00
_cell.angle_beta   90.00
_cell.angle_gamma   90.00
#
_symmetry.space_group_name_H-M   'P 1'
#
loop_
_entity.id
_entity.type
_entity.pdbx_description
1 polymer ?
#
loop_
_entity_poly.entity_id
_entity_poly.type
_entity_poly.pdbx_seq_one_letter_code
_entity_poly.pdbx_strand_id
1 'polypeptide(L)'
;MATVDSTDYLVRDGQISPNEKAIEFGVTQVQELLSGLKPAKFAKMKLFTAGAVVENAKDFETKAAKTQGVLEEGDFLAVLAWDNKTLNKYSIAEGPALLPLSLSFPEDQITLSFHDFPYTSILLGVPEDYRGTITWTSSNPDLIPVDENGAVLLPWNRGNATITATADTDGVYQVARASYTITMGRPDIEQFHWGSIAHPRVGEEPVSVYVASEEDPWPLFWVTGGYPRVSWEGELDEAGRFKTGVAYSVSILFQTNEYPGGNSAYFFANPFTADMIVGLPQVGDDTGTGATITDVTVTRNNNYSLTVKLEYSPLEEME
;
A
#
# COMPACT_ATOMS: atom_id res chain seq x y z
N MET A 1 -13.77 -18.20 -26.82
CA MET A 1 -12.30 -18.19 -26.74
C MET A 1 -11.81 -19.57 -27.16
N ALA A 2 -10.66 -19.68 -27.81
CA ALA A 2 -10.04 -20.95 -28.17
C ALA A 2 -9.16 -21.43 -27.00
N THR A 3 -9.77 -21.73 -25.86
CA THR A 3 -9.04 -22.07 -24.63
C THR A 3 -9.52 -23.38 -24.02
N VAL A 4 -8.67 -23.97 -23.20
CA VAL A 4 -8.95 -25.18 -22.43
C VAL A 4 -8.46 -24.94 -21.00
N ASP A 5 -9.25 -25.39 -20.03
CA ASP A 5 -8.94 -25.33 -18.61
C ASP A 5 -8.86 -26.75 -18.04
N SER A 6 -8.15 -26.91 -16.92
CA SER A 6 -7.99 -28.21 -16.26
C SER A 6 -7.67 -28.01 -14.78
N THR A 7 -8.11 -28.97 -13.96
CA THR A 7 -7.63 -29.16 -12.58
C THR A 7 -6.52 -30.19 -12.55
N ASP A 8 -6.63 -31.23 -13.39
CA ASP A 8 -5.71 -32.36 -13.45
C ASP A 8 -4.32 -31.97 -14.01
N TYR A 9 -4.30 -30.94 -14.86
CA TYR A 9 -3.13 -30.50 -15.64
C TYR A 9 -2.98 -28.99 -15.58
N LEU A 10 -1.75 -28.49 -15.68
CA LEU A 10 -1.47 -27.07 -15.77
C LEU A 10 -1.56 -26.65 -17.25
N VAL A 11 -2.37 -25.63 -17.55
CA VAL A 11 -2.52 -25.07 -18.90
C VAL A 11 -2.04 -23.63 -18.89
N ARG A 12 -0.83 -23.38 -19.43
CA ARG A 12 -0.21 -22.05 -19.45
C ARG A 12 0.70 -21.91 -20.67
N ASP A 13 0.81 -20.69 -21.21
CA ASP A 13 1.77 -20.35 -22.27
C ASP A 13 1.72 -21.26 -23.52
N GLY A 14 0.51 -21.76 -23.85
CA GLY A 14 0.32 -22.67 -24.98
C GLY A 14 0.89 -24.08 -24.75
N GLN A 15 1.03 -24.50 -23.49
CA GLN A 15 1.49 -25.83 -23.11
C GLN A 15 0.53 -26.43 -22.06
N ILE A 16 0.40 -27.75 -22.10
CA ILE A 16 -0.25 -28.58 -21.09
C ILE A 16 0.85 -29.39 -20.41
N SER A 17 0.97 -29.25 -19.11
CA SER A 17 1.97 -29.95 -18.29
C SER A 17 1.31 -30.59 -17.07
N PRO A 18 2.03 -31.47 -16.34
CA PRO A 18 1.51 -32.11 -15.15
C PRO A 18 1.02 -31.12 -14.09
N ASN A 19 -0.03 -31.52 -13.36
CA ASN A 19 -0.48 -30.86 -12.13
C ASN A 19 -0.86 -31.95 -11.11
N GLU A 20 -2.15 -32.18 -10.85
CA GLU A 20 -2.57 -33.30 -9.98
C GLU A 20 -2.28 -34.68 -10.60
N LYS A 21 -2.21 -34.75 -11.94
CA LYS A 21 -1.87 -35.96 -12.67
C LYS A 21 -0.54 -35.81 -13.40
N ALA A 22 0.20 -36.92 -13.44
CA ALA A 22 1.42 -37.07 -14.23
C ALA A 22 1.10 -37.16 -15.73
N ILE A 23 2.10 -36.87 -16.56
CA ILE A 23 2.09 -37.14 -17.99
C ILE A 23 3.39 -37.88 -18.31
N GLU A 24 3.29 -39.09 -18.82
CA GLU A 24 4.43 -39.90 -19.25
C GLU A 24 4.18 -40.41 -20.66
N PHE A 25 5.04 -40.03 -21.60
CA PHE A 25 4.92 -40.49 -22.98
C PHE A 25 5.14 -42.00 -23.08
N GLY A 26 4.34 -42.66 -23.90
CA GLY A 26 4.31 -44.13 -23.99
C GLY A 26 3.48 -44.82 -22.90
N VAL A 27 3.02 -44.09 -21.87
CA VAL A 27 2.26 -44.65 -20.73
C VAL A 27 0.88 -44.00 -20.59
N THR A 28 0.81 -42.68 -20.48
CA THR A 28 -0.44 -41.95 -20.29
C THR A 28 -1.38 -42.15 -21.48
N GLN A 29 -2.61 -42.55 -21.21
CA GLN A 29 -3.61 -42.79 -22.26
C GLN A 29 -4.15 -41.46 -22.79
N VAL A 30 -4.40 -41.40 -24.10
CA VAL A 30 -4.99 -40.21 -24.76
C VAL A 30 -6.34 -39.84 -24.14
N GLN A 31 -7.16 -40.83 -23.79
CA GLN A 31 -8.47 -40.59 -23.18
C GLN A 31 -8.35 -40.04 -21.75
N GLU A 32 -7.31 -40.42 -21.01
CA GLU A 32 -7.08 -39.93 -19.67
C GLU A 32 -6.81 -38.41 -19.70
N LEU A 33 -5.87 -37.98 -20.55
CA LEU A 33 -5.58 -36.56 -20.77
C LEU A 33 -6.84 -35.80 -21.18
N LEU A 34 -7.54 -36.29 -22.22
CA LEU A 34 -8.74 -35.61 -22.74
C LEU A 34 -9.87 -35.52 -21.71
N SER A 35 -9.97 -36.46 -20.77
CA SER A 35 -11.00 -36.45 -19.72
C SER A 35 -10.76 -35.39 -18.64
N GLY A 36 -9.49 -35.02 -18.39
CA GLY A 36 -9.12 -33.97 -17.45
C GLY A 36 -9.27 -32.55 -18.01
N LEU A 37 -9.40 -32.43 -19.34
CA LEU A 37 -9.45 -31.15 -20.05
C LEU A 37 -10.88 -30.67 -20.28
N LYS A 38 -11.12 -29.38 -20.05
CA LYS A 38 -12.42 -28.72 -20.26
C LYS A 38 -12.27 -27.57 -21.24
N PRO A 39 -12.70 -27.71 -22.49
CA PRO A 39 -12.65 -26.61 -23.44
C PRO A 39 -13.63 -25.50 -23.03
N ALA A 40 -13.30 -24.26 -23.37
CA ALA A 40 -14.17 -23.12 -23.17
C ALA A 40 -15.55 -23.34 -23.81
N LYS A 41 -16.57 -22.64 -23.31
CA LYS A 41 -17.96 -22.81 -23.74
C LYS A 41 -18.08 -22.76 -25.27
N PHE A 42 -18.64 -23.84 -25.85
CA PHE A 42 -18.83 -24.07 -27.29
C PHE A 42 -17.56 -24.22 -28.14
N ALA A 43 -16.38 -24.25 -27.54
CA ALA A 43 -15.16 -24.60 -28.26
C ALA A 43 -15.07 -26.12 -28.48
N LYS A 44 -14.43 -26.52 -29.58
CA LYS A 44 -14.14 -27.91 -29.91
C LYS A 44 -12.66 -28.17 -29.63
N MET A 45 -12.33 -29.35 -29.11
CA MET A 45 -10.94 -29.77 -28.91
C MET A 45 -10.66 -31.10 -29.61
N LYS A 46 -9.46 -31.26 -30.15
CA LYS A 46 -8.94 -32.51 -30.72
C LYS A 46 -7.46 -32.63 -30.40
N LEU A 47 -7.02 -33.86 -30.13
CA LEU A 47 -5.60 -34.20 -30.02
C LEU A 47 -5.10 -34.71 -31.38
N PHE A 48 -3.90 -34.31 -31.76
CA PHE A 48 -3.27 -34.68 -33.02
C PHE A 48 -1.91 -35.30 -32.77
N THR A 49 -1.54 -36.26 -33.62
CA THR A 49 -0.23 -36.92 -33.56
C THR A 49 0.89 -35.96 -33.89
N ALA A 50 2.09 -36.23 -33.37
CA ALA A 50 3.32 -35.58 -33.79
C ALA A 50 3.43 -35.47 -35.34
N GLY A 51 3.83 -34.29 -35.82
CA GLY A 51 3.98 -34.00 -37.25
C GLY A 51 2.68 -33.67 -38.01
N ALA A 52 1.50 -33.75 -37.38
CA ALA A 52 0.26 -33.32 -38.02
C ALA A 52 0.23 -31.79 -38.25
N VAL A 53 0.04 -31.37 -39.50
CA VAL A 53 -0.05 -29.95 -39.87
C VAL A 53 -1.49 -29.43 -39.73
N VAL A 54 -1.85 -28.76 -38.64
CA VAL A 54 -3.22 -28.23 -38.44
C VAL A 54 -3.16 -26.70 -38.37
N GLU A 55 -3.39 -25.97 -39.47
CA GLU A 55 -3.16 -24.51 -39.48
C GLU A 55 -4.44 -23.68 -39.38
N ASN A 56 -5.58 -24.26 -39.74
CA ASN A 56 -6.86 -23.56 -39.82
C ASN A 56 -8.03 -24.47 -39.44
N ALA A 57 -9.24 -23.90 -39.39
CA ALA A 57 -10.46 -24.61 -39.04
C ALA A 57 -10.76 -25.79 -39.98
N LYS A 58 -10.42 -25.69 -41.27
CA LYS A 58 -10.64 -26.79 -42.23
C LYS A 58 -9.74 -27.98 -41.90
N ASP A 59 -8.47 -27.74 -41.59
CA ASP A 59 -7.56 -28.81 -41.18
C ASP A 59 -8.04 -29.46 -39.89
N PHE A 60 -8.47 -28.64 -38.91
CA PHE A 60 -9.01 -29.12 -37.64
C PHE A 60 -10.23 -30.04 -37.83
N GLU A 61 -11.15 -29.67 -38.71
CA GLU A 61 -12.37 -30.45 -38.93
C GLU A 61 -12.12 -31.73 -39.73
N THR A 62 -11.26 -31.67 -40.75
CA THR A 62 -11.04 -32.77 -41.69
C THR A 62 -10.00 -33.80 -41.24
N LYS A 63 -8.99 -33.40 -40.46
CA LYS A 63 -7.93 -34.32 -40.02
C LYS A 63 -8.41 -35.21 -38.87
N ALA A 64 -7.96 -36.47 -38.92
CA ALA A 64 -8.28 -37.45 -37.89
C ALA A 64 -7.64 -37.04 -36.57
N ALA A 65 -8.43 -37.05 -35.50
CA ALA A 65 -7.93 -36.87 -34.14
C ALA A 65 -7.35 -38.20 -33.64
N LYS A 66 -6.28 -38.11 -32.84
CA LYS A 66 -5.82 -39.22 -32.01
C LYS A 66 -6.79 -39.30 -30.82
N THR A 67 -7.59 -40.36 -30.75
CA THR A 67 -8.61 -40.54 -29.71
C THR A 67 -8.34 -41.74 -28.81
N GLN A 68 -7.33 -42.55 -29.13
CA GLN A 68 -6.96 -43.76 -28.41
C GLN A 68 -5.45 -44.00 -28.46
N GLY A 69 -4.98 -44.94 -27.65
CA GLY A 69 -3.56 -45.25 -27.48
C GLY A 69 -2.90 -44.34 -26.44
N VAL A 70 -1.57 -44.36 -26.43
CA VAL A 70 -0.75 -43.59 -25.50
C VAL A 70 -0.30 -42.27 -26.12
N LEU A 71 -0.03 -41.27 -25.28
CA LEU A 71 0.61 -40.02 -25.70
C LEU A 71 2.03 -40.27 -26.15
N GLU A 72 2.46 -39.57 -27.19
CA GLU A 72 3.81 -39.65 -27.73
C GLU A 72 4.43 -38.25 -27.81
N GLU A 73 5.77 -38.18 -27.80
CA GLU A 73 6.49 -36.93 -27.91
C GLU A 73 6.11 -36.18 -29.20
N GLY A 74 5.75 -34.90 -29.07
CA GLY A 74 5.31 -34.06 -30.18
C GLY A 74 3.81 -34.11 -30.48
N ASP A 75 3.04 -34.97 -29.80
CA ASP A 75 1.58 -34.86 -29.79
C ASP A 75 1.15 -33.49 -29.24
N PHE A 76 0.04 -32.97 -29.76
CA PHE A 76 -0.47 -31.66 -29.34
C PHE A 76 -1.99 -31.61 -29.35
N LEU A 77 -2.53 -30.74 -28.49
CA LEU A 77 -3.96 -30.43 -28.47
C LEU A 77 -4.22 -29.21 -29.37
N ALA A 78 -5.29 -29.23 -30.14
CA ALA A 78 -5.81 -28.02 -30.78
C ALA A 78 -7.23 -27.74 -30.28
N VAL A 79 -7.53 -26.45 -30.10
CA VAL A 79 -8.82 -25.94 -29.65
C VAL A 79 -9.33 -24.94 -30.67
N LEU A 80 -10.49 -25.22 -31.26
CA LEU A 80 -11.18 -24.33 -32.19
C LEU A 80 -12.31 -23.61 -31.45
N ALA A 81 -12.30 -22.29 -31.46
CA ALA A 81 -13.36 -21.48 -30.86
C ALA A 81 -14.71 -21.66 -31.58
N TRP A 82 -15.78 -21.25 -30.89
CA TRP A 82 -17.15 -21.29 -31.38
C TRP A 82 -17.39 -20.54 -32.71
N ASP A 83 -16.52 -19.58 -33.04
CA ASP A 83 -16.57 -18.79 -34.27
C ASP A 83 -16.06 -19.56 -35.50
N ASN A 84 -15.51 -20.77 -35.31
CA ASN A 84 -14.83 -21.59 -36.32
C ASN A 84 -13.72 -20.85 -37.08
N LYS A 85 -13.08 -19.86 -36.44
CA LYS A 85 -11.98 -19.07 -37.03
C LYS A 85 -10.75 -19.08 -36.13
N THR A 86 -10.95 -18.92 -34.83
CA THR A 86 -9.84 -18.82 -33.89
C THR A 86 -9.39 -20.22 -33.46
N LEU A 87 -8.15 -20.59 -33.80
CA LEU A 87 -7.55 -21.89 -33.49
C LEU A 87 -6.32 -21.67 -32.61
N ASN A 88 -6.28 -22.32 -31.45
CA ASN A 88 -5.12 -22.36 -30.57
C ASN A 88 -4.58 -23.78 -30.46
N LYS A 89 -3.27 -23.91 -30.31
CA LYS A 89 -2.59 -25.18 -30.09
C LYS A 89 -1.90 -25.18 -28.75
N TYR A 90 -1.84 -26.35 -28.14
CA TYR A 90 -1.14 -26.60 -26.90
C TYR A 90 -0.17 -27.75 -27.10
N SER A 91 1.12 -27.51 -26.86
CA SER A 91 2.10 -28.58 -26.72
C SER A 91 1.83 -29.37 -25.44
N ILE A 92 2.32 -30.59 -25.37
CA ILE A 92 2.20 -31.44 -24.18
C ILE A 92 3.61 -31.67 -23.64
N ALA A 93 3.79 -31.46 -22.34
CA ALA A 93 5.04 -31.76 -21.64
C ALA A 93 4.85 -32.96 -20.72
N GLU A 94 5.87 -33.83 -20.67
CA GLU A 94 5.92 -34.92 -19.70
C GLU A 94 6.43 -34.45 -18.33
N GLY A 95 6.10 -35.22 -17.29
CA GLY A 95 6.59 -35.04 -15.93
C GLY A 95 5.69 -35.72 -14.88
N PRO A 96 6.17 -35.79 -13.63
CA PRO A 96 5.42 -36.39 -12.54
C PRO A 96 4.25 -35.51 -12.08
N ALA A 97 3.31 -36.10 -11.32
CA ALA A 97 2.29 -35.32 -10.61
C ALA A 97 2.95 -34.43 -9.55
N LEU A 98 2.46 -33.20 -9.44
CA LEU A 98 2.95 -32.18 -8.53
C LEU A 98 2.32 -32.33 -7.14
N LEU A 99 3.12 -32.10 -6.11
CA LEU A 99 2.69 -32.10 -4.72
C LEU A 99 1.84 -30.85 -4.41
N PRO A 100 0.73 -30.97 -3.66
CA PRO A 100 -0.07 -29.82 -3.29
C PRO A 100 0.71 -28.86 -2.38
N LEU A 101 0.51 -27.56 -2.56
CA LEU A 101 1.13 -26.50 -1.75
C LEU A 101 0.02 -25.67 -1.09
N SER A 102 0.11 -25.47 0.22
CA SER A 102 -0.85 -24.70 1.00
C SER A 102 -0.15 -23.52 1.67
N LEU A 103 -0.46 -22.31 1.23
CA LEU A 103 0.09 -21.07 1.77
C LEU A 103 -0.92 -20.39 2.69
N SER A 104 -0.44 -19.68 3.70
CA SER A 104 -1.29 -18.89 4.60
C SER A 104 -0.54 -17.71 5.20
N PHE A 105 -1.29 -16.74 5.69
CA PHE A 105 -0.80 -15.67 6.55
C PHE A 105 -1.28 -15.90 8.00
N PRO A 106 -0.57 -15.41 9.02
CA PRO A 106 -1.00 -15.51 10.41
C PRO A 106 -2.37 -14.87 10.65
N GLU A 107 -2.67 -13.78 9.94
CA GLU A 107 -3.92 -13.03 10.05
C GLU A 107 -4.51 -12.74 8.67
N ASP A 108 -5.82 -12.91 8.54
CA ASP A 108 -6.55 -12.63 7.29
C ASP A 108 -6.80 -11.12 7.08
N GLN A 109 -6.82 -10.36 8.18
CA GLN A 109 -7.03 -8.91 8.19
C GLN A 109 -6.18 -8.24 9.26
N ILE A 110 -5.50 -7.16 8.90
CA ILE A 110 -4.62 -6.40 9.79
C ILE A 110 -4.99 -4.92 9.67
N THR A 111 -5.02 -4.21 10.81
CA THR A 111 -5.14 -2.75 10.82
C THR A 111 -3.80 -2.15 11.18
N LEU A 112 -3.27 -1.29 10.31
CA LEU A 112 -1.95 -0.66 10.47
C LEU A 112 -2.08 0.86 10.52
N SER A 113 -1.15 1.49 11.22
CA SER A 113 -0.95 2.94 11.28
C SER A 113 0.34 3.33 10.55
N PHE A 114 0.51 4.61 10.21
CA PHE A 114 1.67 5.09 9.44
C PHE A 114 3.03 4.77 10.07
N HIS A 115 3.11 4.58 11.39
CA HIS A 115 4.35 4.23 12.09
C HIS A 115 4.73 2.75 11.98
N ASP A 116 3.84 1.88 11.51
CA ASP A 116 4.09 0.43 11.39
C ASP A 116 4.84 0.08 10.09
N PHE A 117 5.13 1.07 9.24
CA PHE A 117 5.75 0.87 7.94
C PHE A 117 7.27 1.13 7.97
N PRO A 118 8.06 0.35 7.21
CA PRO A 118 7.63 -0.74 6.31
C PRO A 118 7.12 -1.95 7.10
N TYR A 119 6.07 -2.58 6.58
CA TYR A 119 5.43 -3.74 7.22
C TYR A 119 5.61 -4.99 6.36
N THR A 120 5.95 -6.12 6.98
CA THR A 120 6.02 -7.42 6.31
C THR A 120 5.27 -8.45 7.14
N SER A 121 4.35 -9.17 6.51
CA SER A 121 3.72 -10.36 7.11
C SER A 121 4.50 -11.61 6.71
N ILE A 122 4.61 -12.57 7.65
CA ILE A 122 5.31 -13.83 7.40
C ILE A 122 4.41 -14.73 6.55
N LEU A 123 4.89 -15.14 5.38
CA LEU A 123 4.23 -16.17 4.57
C LEU A 123 4.54 -17.56 5.14
N LEU A 124 3.50 -18.30 5.55
CA LEU A 124 3.60 -19.64 6.11
C LEU A 124 3.28 -20.70 5.05
N GLY A 125 3.83 -21.90 5.25
CA GLY A 125 3.53 -23.07 4.42
C GLY A 125 4.44 -23.25 3.20
N VAL A 126 5.54 -22.50 3.10
CA VAL A 126 6.58 -22.69 2.07
C VAL A 126 7.53 -23.81 2.54
N PRO A 127 7.62 -24.95 1.82
CA PRO A 127 8.56 -26.04 2.14
C PRO A 127 10.03 -25.62 2.00
N GLU A 128 10.94 -26.22 2.77
CA GLU A 128 12.38 -25.90 2.72
C GLU A 128 13.03 -26.26 1.37
N ASP A 129 12.48 -27.24 0.66
CA ASP A 129 12.95 -27.71 -0.63
C ASP A 129 12.27 -27.01 -1.83
N TYR A 130 11.33 -26.09 -1.59
CA TYR A 130 10.70 -25.30 -2.66
C TYR A 130 11.72 -24.39 -3.34
N ARG A 131 11.71 -24.37 -4.67
CA ARG A 131 12.65 -23.59 -5.51
C ARG A 131 11.94 -22.67 -6.51
N GLY A 132 10.62 -22.53 -6.39
CA GLY A 132 9.85 -21.68 -7.28
C GLY A 132 9.93 -20.20 -6.90
N THR A 133 9.37 -19.36 -7.77
CA THR A 133 9.32 -17.91 -7.54
C THR A 133 8.04 -17.54 -6.80
N ILE A 134 8.17 -16.72 -5.76
CA ILE A 134 7.04 -16.11 -5.07
C ILE A 134 6.90 -14.67 -5.55
N THR A 135 5.72 -14.31 -6.03
CA THR A 135 5.39 -12.96 -6.49
C THR A 135 4.36 -12.32 -5.58
N TRP A 136 4.54 -11.04 -5.30
CA TRP A 136 3.68 -10.25 -4.42
C TRP A 136 2.93 -9.21 -5.23
N THR A 137 1.64 -9.07 -4.94
CA THR A 137 0.78 -8.07 -5.59
C THR A 137 -0.13 -7.41 -4.59
N SER A 138 -0.45 -6.15 -4.83
CA SER A 138 -1.47 -5.40 -4.09
C SER A 138 -2.66 -5.13 -4.99
N SER A 139 -3.88 -5.26 -4.45
CA SER A 139 -5.10 -4.89 -5.17
C SER A 139 -5.24 -3.38 -5.38
N ASN A 140 -4.49 -2.55 -4.66
CA ASN A 140 -4.44 -1.10 -4.81
C ASN A 140 -3.01 -0.58 -4.56
N PRO A 141 -2.10 -0.72 -5.53
CA PRO A 141 -0.69 -0.37 -5.36
C PRO A 141 -0.45 1.15 -5.22
N ASP A 142 -1.38 1.99 -5.70
CA ASP A 142 -1.30 3.45 -5.53
C ASP A 142 -1.53 3.86 -4.06
N LEU A 143 -2.28 3.05 -3.31
CA LEU A 143 -2.54 3.26 -1.89
C LEU A 143 -1.56 2.50 -1.01
N ILE A 144 -1.47 1.18 -1.22
CA ILE A 144 -0.68 0.24 -0.41
C ILE A 144 0.23 -0.54 -1.36
N PRO A 145 1.38 0.05 -1.75
CA PRO A 145 2.37 -0.64 -2.58
C PRO A 145 3.08 -1.77 -1.79
N VAL A 146 3.38 -2.87 -2.48
CA VAL A 146 4.18 -3.98 -1.97
C VAL A 146 5.37 -4.20 -2.89
N ASP A 147 6.55 -4.42 -2.32
CA ASP A 147 7.77 -4.69 -3.07
C ASP A 147 7.91 -6.18 -3.45
N GLU A 148 9.00 -6.51 -4.15
CA GLU A 148 9.31 -7.88 -4.59
C GLU A 148 9.53 -8.88 -3.44
N ASN A 149 9.85 -8.40 -2.24
CA ASN A 149 10.10 -9.21 -1.06
C ASN A 149 8.86 -9.34 -0.15
N GLY A 150 7.73 -8.76 -0.55
CA GLY A 150 6.50 -8.74 0.25
C GLY A 150 6.51 -7.67 1.36
N ALA A 151 7.44 -6.72 1.33
CA ALA A 151 7.42 -5.58 2.21
C ALA A 151 6.46 -4.52 1.67
N VAL A 152 5.49 -4.17 2.51
CA VAL A 152 4.51 -3.13 2.23
C VAL A 152 5.13 -1.78 2.58
N LEU A 153 5.12 -0.87 1.61
CA LEU A 153 5.68 0.46 1.79
C LEU A 153 4.63 1.45 2.29
N LEU A 154 5.10 2.59 2.77
CA LEU A 154 4.29 3.58 3.46
C LEU A 154 3.14 4.08 2.57
N PRO A 155 1.88 3.95 3.00
CA PRO A 155 0.71 4.31 2.18
C PRO A 155 0.42 5.80 2.22
N TRP A 156 -0.22 6.32 1.16
CA TRP A 156 -0.49 7.76 1.02
C TRP A 156 -1.78 8.25 1.68
N ASN A 157 -2.76 7.36 1.89
CA ASN A 157 -4.10 7.70 2.35
C ASN A 157 -4.72 6.58 3.21
N ARG A 158 -5.89 6.87 3.80
CA ARG A 158 -6.77 5.84 4.39
C ARG A 158 -7.34 4.94 3.30
N GLY A 159 -7.62 3.70 3.66
CA GLY A 159 -8.31 2.77 2.76
C GLY A 159 -7.90 1.34 3.06
N ASN A 160 -8.19 0.45 2.12
CA ASN A 160 -7.83 -0.95 2.24
C ASN A 160 -7.17 -1.43 0.95
N ALA A 161 -6.34 -2.45 1.08
CA ALA A 161 -5.83 -3.23 -0.02
C ALA A 161 -5.62 -4.68 0.43
N THR A 162 -5.72 -5.60 -0.52
CA THR A 162 -5.43 -7.00 -0.31
C THR A 162 -4.06 -7.29 -0.90
N ILE A 163 -3.16 -7.79 -0.06
CA ILE A 163 -1.84 -8.27 -0.48
C ILE A 163 -1.97 -9.75 -0.78
N THR A 164 -1.49 -10.16 -1.96
CA THR A 164 -1.54 -11.56 -2.43
C THR A 164 -0.13 -12.04 -2.75
N ALA A 165 0.28 -13.14 -2.11
CA ALA A 165 1.47 -13.90 -2.48
C ALA A 165 1.08 -15.07 -3.38
N THR A 166 1.76 -15.21 -4.51
CA THR A 166 1.58 -16.33 -5.45
C THR A 166 2.89 -17.07 -5.61
N ALA A 167 2.91 -18.34 -5.21
CA ALA A 167 4.01 -19.28 -5.46
C ALA A 167 3.73 -19.99 -6.79
N ASP A 168 4.63 -19.82 -7.76
CA ASP A 168 4.55 -20.56 -9.02
C ASP A 168 5.05 -21.99 -8.84
N THR A 169 4.76 -22.87 -9.80
CA THR A 169 5.31 -24.23 -9.78
C THR A 169 6.82 -24.22 -10.01
N ASP A 170 7.54 -25.09 -9.30
CA ASP A 170 8.97 -25.39 -9.53
C ASP A 170 9.20 -26.77 -10.18
N GLY A 171 8.12 -27.38 -10.67
CA GLY A 171 8.11 -28.75 -11.19
C GLY A 171 7.98 -29.84 -10.11
N VAL A 172 7.96 -29.47 -8.83
CA VAL A 172 7.70 -30.38 -7.70
C VAL A 172 6.37 -30.04 -7.04
N TYR A 173 6.12 -28.75 -6.78
CA TYR A 173 4.92 -28.27 -6.12
C TYR A 173 3.93 -27.59 -7.07
N GLN A 174 2.65 -27.71 -6.76
CA GLN A 174 1.57 -27.02 -7.47
C GLN A 174 1.59 -25.52 -7.20
N VAL A 175 0.99 -24.75 -8.12
CA VAL A 175 0.77 -23.31 -7.92
C VAL A 175 -0.14 -23.08 -6.71
N ALA A 176 0.28 -22.19 -5.81
CA ALA A 176 -0.50 -21.83 -4.63
C ALA A 176 -0.54 -20.32 -4.43
N ARG A 177 -1.58 -19.84 -3.74
CA ARG A 177 -1.73 -18.43 -3.40
C ARG A 177 -2.31 -18.26 -2.01
N ALA A 178 -1.89 -17.21 -1.33
CA ALA A 178 -2.47 -16.75 -0.08
C ALA A 178 -2.63 -15.23 -0.13
N SER A 179 -3.58 -14.70 0.64
CA SER A 179 -3.82 -13.27 0.71
C SER A 179 -4.27 -12.82 2.08
N TYR A 180 -3.95 -11.59 2.44
CA TYR A 180 -4.48 -10.91 3.63
C TYR A 180 -4.88 -9.47 3.27
N THR A 181 -5.79 -8.89 4.05
CA THR A 181 -6.25 -7.52 3.83
C THR A 181 -5.65 -6.57 4.84
N ILE A 182 -5.04 -5.49 4.35
CA ILE A 182 -4.59 -4.38 5.18
C ILE A 182 -5.67 -3.31 5.16
N THR A 183 -6.08 -2.89 6.34
CA THR A 183 -6.87 -1.67 6.55
C THR A 183 -5.98 -0.59 7.12
N MET A 184 -5.84 0.50 6.40
CA MET A 184 -5.17 1.69 6.87
C MET A 184 -6.12 2.52 7.71
N GLY A 185 -5.88 2.49 9.02
CA GLY A 185 -6.49 3.44 9.94
C GLY A 185 -5.91 4.84 9.69
N ARG A 186 -6.73 5.87 9.90
CA ARG A 186 -6.16 7.15 10.32
C ARG A 186 -5.98 7.04 11.84
N PRO A 187 -4.87 7.54 12.41
CA PRO A 187 -4.96 7.99 13.78
C PRO A 187 -6.00 9.10 13.79
N ASP A 188 -7.16 8.84 14.39
CA ASP A 188 -8.09 9.90 14.72
C ASP A 188 -7.40 10.75 15.80
N ILE A 189 -7.18 12.03 15.51
CA ILE A 189 -6.85 12.98 16.57
C ILE A 189 -8.16 13.19 17.32
N GLU A 190 -8.42 12.36 18.34
CA GLU A 190 -9.62 12.46 19.16
C GLU A 190 -9.69 13.83 19.86
N GLN A 191 -8.54 14.34 20.30
CA GLN A 191 -8.39 15.68 20.88
C GLN A 191 -7.02 16.27 20.49
N PHE A 192 -7.04 17.50 19.99
CA PHE A 192 -5.84 18.31 19.86
C PHE A 192 -5.73 19.18 21.11
N HIS A 193 -4.61 19.09 21.83
CA HIS A 193 -4.34 19.94 22.99
C HIS A 193 -3.27 20.98 22.63
N TRP A 194 -3.57 22.25 22.89
CA TRP A 194 -2.56 23.30 22.93
C TRP A 194 -1.84 23.22 24.28
N GLY A 195 -0.51 23.19 24.24
CA GLY A 195 0.29 23.57 25.41
C GLY A 195 0.24 25.08 25.60
N SER A 196 0.78 25.55 26.73
CA SER A 196 0.75 26.97 27.05
C SER A 196 1.61 27.78 26.07
N ILE A 197 1.03 28.81 25.44
CA ILE A 197 1.79 29.74 24.60
C ILE A 197 2.41 30.80 25.52
N ALA A 198 3.73 30.88 25.53
CA ALA A 198 4.43 31.95 26.24
C ALA A 198 4.09 33.31 25.61
N HIS A 199 3.41 34.16 26.37
CA HIS A 199 3.06 35.51 25.97
C HIS A 199 4.23 36.48 26.21
N PRO A 200 4.38 37.54 25.39
CA PRO A 200 5.46 38.50 25.57
C PRO A 200 5.26 39.29 26.87
N ARG A 201 6.35 39.54 27.60
CA ARG A 201 6.35 40.31 28.84
C ARG A 201 7.49 41.31 28.84
N VAL A 202 7.21 42.55 29.24
CA VAL A 202 8.21 43.62 29.34
C VAL A 202 9.41 43.15 30.18
N GLY A 203 10.62 43.32 29.65
CA GLY A 203 11.87 42.94 30.30
C GLY A 203 12.32 41.49 30.10
N GLU A 204 11.57 40.67 29.35
CA GLU A 204 11.97 39.29 29.02
C GLU A 204 12.47 39.17 27.57
N GLU A 205 13.28 38.14 27.30
CA GLU A 205 13.77 37.83 25.94
C GLU A 205 12.75 36.98 25.17
N PRO A 206 12.60 37.18 23.85
CA PRO A 206 11.69 36.37 23.03
C PRO A 206 12.11 34.89 22.98
N VAL A 207 11.16 33.98 23.21
CA VAL A 207 11.39 32.54 23.06
C VAL A 207 11.52 32.15 21.59
N SER A 208 12.57 31.41 21.24
CA SER A 208 12.83 30.93 19.86
C SER A 208 12.54 29.43 19.66
N VAL A 209 12.39 28.70 20.77
CA VAL A 209 12.10 27.27 20.80
C VAL A 209 11.00 27.05 21.84
N TYR A 210 10.00 26.24 21.50
CA TYR A 210 8.99 25.83 22.48
C TYR A 210 9.63 24.97 23.57
N VAL A 211 9.41 25.34 24.82
CA VAL A 211 9.74 24.55 26.00
C VAL A 211 8.42 24.14 26.65
N ALA A 212 8.18 22.83 26.78
CA ALA A 212 6.98 22.35 27.44
C ALA A 212 6.99 22.75 28.93
N SER A 213 5.87 23.28 29.43
CA SER A 213 5.69 23.43 30.87
C SER A 213 5.60 22.05 31.52
N GLU A 214 6.16 21.88 32.73
CA GLU A 214 5.93 20.67 33.54
C GLU A 214 4.45 20.53 33.94
N GLU A 215 3.69 21.63 33.90
CA GLU A 215 2.25 21.66 34.16
C GLU A 215 1.41 21.29 32.95
N ASP A 216 2.00 21.29 31.73
CA ASP A 216 1.28 20.90 30.52
C ASP A 216 1.26 19.36 30.43
N PRO A 217 0.07 18.71 30.51
CA PRO A 217 -0.02 17.25 30.42
C PRO A 217 0.38 16.69 29.04
N TRP A 218 0.51 17.57 28.03
CA TRP A 218 0.84 17.21 26.65
C TRP A 218 1.85 18.21 26.06
N PRO A 219 2.98 17.77 25.47
CA PRO A 219 3.88 18.65 24.73
C PRO A 219 3.24 19.12 23.40
N LEU A 220 3.53 20.36 22.99
CA LEU A 220 2.92 21.08 21.85
C LEU A 220 3.24 20.52 20.45
N PHE A 221 3.69 19.25 20.36
CA PHE A 221 3.99 18.38 19.20
C PHE A 221 5.44 17.86 19.21
N TRP A 222 5.61 16.58 18.88
CA TRP A 222 6.90 15.96 18.58
C TRP A 222 6.87 15.30 17.19
N VAL A 223 7.73 15.74 16.28
CA VAL A 223 8.00 15.05 15.02
C VAL A 223 9.51 15.01 14.80
N THR A 224 10.02 13.90 14.29
CA THR A 224 11.42 13.72 13.90
C THR A 224 11.80 14.78 12.86
N GLY A 225 12.49 15.84 13.29
CA GLY A 225 12.76 17.04 12.47
C GLY A 225 12.82 18.36 13.24
N GLY A 226 12.34 18.40 14.49
CA GLY A 226 12.53 19.52 15.44
C GLY A 226 11.23 20.07 16.03
N TYR A 227 11.36 20.82 17.13
CA TYR A 227 10.27 21.57 17.80
C TYR A 227 9.65 22.63 16.86
N PRO A 228 8.43 23.13 17.15
CA PRO A 228 7.86 24.24 16.39
C PRO A 228 8.82 25.45 16.40
N ARG A 229 8.96 26.10 15.24
CA ARG A 229 9.81 27.28 15.11
C ARG A 229 9.01 28.50 15.51
N VAL A 230 9.55 29.29 16.44
CA VAL A 230 8.91 30.50 16.95
C VAL A 230 9.70 31.71 16.45
N SER A 231 9.02 32.66 15.82
CA SER A 231 9.60 33.92 15.40
C SER A 231 8.76 35.09 15.88
N TRP A 232 9.41 36.14 16.33
CA TRP A 232 8.78 37.34 16.88
C TRP A 232 9.03 38.55 15.99
N GLU A 233 8.03 39.43 15.90
CA GLU A 233 8.13 40.73 15.25
C GLU A 233 7.78 41.84 16.24
N GLY A 234 8.63 42.86 16.31
CA GLY A 234 8.48 44.05 17.16
C GLY A 234 9.84 44.62 17.56
N GLU A 235 9.85 45.84 18.10
CA GLU A 235 11.09 46.52 18.47
C GLU A 235 11.53 46.11 19.89
N LEU A 236 12.73 45.57 20.04
CA LEU A 236 13.31 45.17 21.33
C LEU A 236 14.16 46.30 21.93
N ASP A 237 14.45 46.21 23.22
CA ASP A 237 15.42 47.09 23.88
C ASP A 237 16.87 46.78 23.45
N GLU A 238 17.83 47.59 23.89
CA GLU A 238 19.26 47.42 23.58
C GLU A 238 19.84 46.08 24.07
N ALA A 239 19.17 45.43 25.03
CA ALA A 239 19.54 44.13 25.58
C ALA A 239 18.79 42.96 24.90
N GLY A 240 17.95 43.22 23.89
CA GLY A 240 17.20 42.19 23.18
C GLY A 240 15.92 41.73 23.87
N ARG A 241 15.36 42.55 24.76
CA ARG A 241 14.17 42.22 25.57
C ARG A 241 12.95 43.02 25.11
N PHE A 242 11.76 42.51 25.41
CA PHE A 242 10.51 43.22 25.15
C PHE A 242 10.45 44.55 25.92
N LYS A 243 9.91 45.61 25.30
CA LYS A 243 9.80 46.94 25.91
C LYS A 243 8.36 47.44 25.94
N THR A 244 8.09 48.32 26.90
CA THR A 244 6.77 48.95 27.08
C THR A 244 6.38 49.81 25.87
N GLY A 245 5.07 49.89 25.60
CA GLY A 245 4.49 50.73 24.54
C GLY A 245 4.63 50.17 23.11
N VAL A 246 5.13 48.94 22.95
CA VAL A 246 5.32 48.30 21.64
C VAL A 246 4.36 47.14 21.47
N ALA A 247 3.68 47.09 20.32
CA ALA A 247 2.89 45.93 19.90
C ALA A 247 3.80 44.87 19.31
N TYR A 248 3.52 43.60 19.57
CA TYR A 248 4.30 42.48 19.09
C TYR A 248 3.43 41.48 18.34
N SER A 249 4.07 40.67 17.49
CA SER A 249 3.44 39.46 16.98
C SER A 249 4.36 38.25 17.12
N VAL A 250 3.77 37.09 17.35
CA VAL A 250 4.48 35.80 17.34
C VAL A 250 3.92 34.94 16.21
N SER A 251 4.82 34.37 15.42
CA SER A 251 4.49 33.35 14.42
C SER A 251 5.07 32.02 14.86
N ILE A 252 4.18 31.04 15.03
CA ILE A 252 4.53 29.66 15.41
C ILE A 252 4.34 28.79 14.18
N LEU A 253 5.46 28.30 13.64
CA LEU A 253 5.51 27.43 12.48
C LEU A 253 5.60 25.97 12.92
N PHE A 254 4.57 25.20 12.58
CA PHE A 254 4.57 23.75 12.66
C PHE A 254 4.97 23.21 11.29
N GLN A 255 6.16 22.62 11.20
CA GLN A 255 6.69 22.04 9.97
C GLN A 255 7.01 20.56 10.20
N THR A 256 6.54 19.71 9.30
CA THR A 256 6.72 18.25 9.41
C THR A 256 7.95 17.70 8.68
N ASN A 257 8.70 18.52 7.93
CA ASN A 257 9.79 17.98 7.09
C ASN A 257 10.72 19.06 6.48
N GLU A 258 12.04 18.84 6.61
CA GLU A 258 13.11 19.32 5.70
C GLU A 258 13.46 18.26 4.62
N TYR A 259 12.78 17.10 4.59
CA TYR A 259 13.04 16.02 3.63
C TYR A 259 12.09 16.07 2.42
N PRO A 260 12.58 15.91 1.17
CA PRO A 260 11.76 15.93 -0.05
C PRO A 260 10.95 14.65 -0.29
N GLY A 261 10.47 14.02 0.79
CA GLY A 261 9.70 12.77 0.77
C GLY A 261 8.73 12.70 1.94
N GLY A 262 7.58 13.36 1.79
CA GLY A 262 6.29 12.78 2.18
C GLY A 262 5.87 12.63 3.65
N ASN A 263 6.67 12.96 4.66
CA ASN A 263 6.23 12.82 6.07
C ASN A 263 5.35 13.96 6.62
N SER A 264 4.43 14.49 5.80
CA SER A 264 3.47 15.53 6.22
C SER A 264 2.10 14.98 6.61
N ALA A 265 1.91 13.66 6.61
CA ALA A 265 0.62 12.98 6.75
C ALA A 265 -0.20 13.36 8.00
N TYR A 266 0.43 13.83 9.07
CA TYR A 266 -0.29 14.25 10.29
C TYR A 266 -1.15 15.52 10.10
N PHE A 267 -0.78 16.44 9.20
CA PHE A 267 -1.55 17.68 8.96
C PHE A 267 -2.42 17.63 7.69
N PHE A 268 -2.36 16.55 6.90
CA PHE A 268 -3.19 16.44 5.69
C PHE A 268 -4.63 16.06 5.96
N ALA A 269 -4.86 15.27 7.00
CA ALA A 269 -6.08 14.47 7.09
C ALA A 269 -7.26 15.18 7.76
N ASN A 270 -7.04 16.26 8.51
CA ASN A 270 -8.12 16.98 9.16
C ASN A 270 -8.17 18.43 8.62
N PRO A 271 -9.34 18.96 8.20
CA PRO A 271 -9.52 20.41 8.32
C PRO A 271 -9.20 20.73 9.78
N PHE A 272 -8.54 21.86 10.05
CA PHE A 272 -8.56 22.42 11.41
C PHE A 272 -10.01 22.32 11.90
N THR A 273 -10.28 21.42 12.85
CA THR A 273 -11.64 21.26 13.33
C THR A 273 -11.97 22.54 14.09
N ALA A 274 -13.26 22.85 14.21
CA ALA A 274 -13.67 23.96 15.08
C ALA A 274 -13.05 23.80 16.48
N ASP A 275 -12.92 22.56 16.96
CA ASP A 275 -12.35 22.23 18.26
C ASP A 275 -10.84 22.57 18.39
N MET A 276 -10.07 22.49 17.29
CA MET A 276 -8.67 22.93 17.27
C MET A 276 -8.52 24.45 17.38
N ILE A 277 -9.51 25.20 16.88
CA ILE A 277 -9.55 26.67 16.98
C ILE A 277 -9.99 27.10 18.40
N VAL A 278 -10.87 26.32 19.04
CA VAL A 278 -11.37 26.61 20.39
C VAL A 278 -10.25 26.63 21.44
N GLY A 279 -9.20 25.83 21.26
CA GLY A 279 -8.07 25.80 22.21
C GLY A 279 -6.98 26.86 21.96
N LEU A 280 -7.07 27.64 20.86
CA LEU A 280 -6.18 28.77 20.66
C LEU A 280 -6.59 29.94 21.56
N PRO A 281 -5.63 30.80 21.97
CA PRO A 281 -5.97 32.10 22.53
C PRO A 281 -6.90 32.86 21.57
N GLN A 282 -7.85 33.60 22.11
CA GLN A 282 -8.88 34.33 21.37
C GLN A 282 -8.61 35.83 21.39
N VAL A 283 -9.16 36.54 20.40
CA VAL A 283 -9.12 38.00 20.38
C VAL A 283 -9.83 38.55 21.61
N GLY A 284 -9.13 39.40 22.36
CA GLY A 284 -9.60 39.99 23.61
C GLY A 284 -9.15 39.24 24.87
N ASP A 285 -8.49 38.08 24.74
CA ASP A 285 -7.91 37.40 25.91
C ASP A 285 -6.83 38.28 26.56
N ASP A 286 -6.92 38.39 27.89
CA ASP A 286 -5.86 38.97 28.73
C ASP A 286 -4.76 37.92 28.89
N THR A 287 -3.54 38.29 28.51
CA THR A 287 -2.38 37.38 28.57
C THR A 287 -1.82 37.26 29.99
N GLY A 288 -2.25 38.12 30.92
CA GLY A 288 -1.65 38.23 32.25
C GLY A 288 -0.21 38.75 32.21
N THR A 289 0.23 39.33 31.08
CA THR A 289 1.57 39.90 30.89
C THR A 289 1.55 41.41 30.62
N GLY A 290 0.41 42.07 30.85
CA GLY A 290 0.19 43.47 30.51
C GLY A 290 -0.17 43.68 29.03
N ALA A 291 -0.72 42.66 28.36
CA ALA A 291 -1.12 42.73 26.97
C ALA A 291 -2.46 41.99 26.75
N THR A 292 -3.13 42.35 25.66
CA THR A 292 -4.30 41.64 25.17
C THR A 292 -4.06 41.15 23.75
N ILE A 293 -4.71 40.06 23.37
CA ILE A 293 -4.61 39.53 22.01
C ILE A 293 -5.52 40.32 21.09
N THR A 294 -4.96 40.90 20.03
CA THR A 294 -5.69 41.77 19.09
C THR A 294 -6.06 41.07 17.80
N ASP A 295 -5.31 40.03 17.39
CA ASP A 295 -5.64 39.21 16.23
C ASP A 295 -5.07 37.79 16.36
N VAL A 296 -5.75 36.83 15.74
CA VAL A 296 -5.37 35.41 15.68
C VAL A 296 -5.56 34.91 14.26
N THR A 297 -4.44 34.71 13.56
CA THR A 297 -4.45 34.26 12.16
C THR A 297 -3.87 32.85 12.06
N VAL A 298 -4.62 31.94 11.44
CA VAL A 298 -4.18 30.57 11.15
C VAL A 298 -4.03 30.41 9.64
N THR A 299 -2.80 30.20 9.17
CA THR A 299 -2.48 30.03 7.75
C THR A 299 -1.99 28.62 7.46
N ARG A 300 -2.56 28.00 6.43
CA ARG A 300 -2.09 26.74 5.87
C ARG A 300 -1.50 26.97 4.49
N ASN A 301 -0.25 26.62 4.29
CA ASN A 301 0.38 26.70 2.98
C ASN A 301 0.33 25.35 2.24
N ASN A 302 0.40 25.40 0.91
CA ASN A 302 0.45 24.23 0.04
C ASN A 302 1.69 23.32 0.28
N ASN A 303 2.67 23.80 1.06
CA ASN A 303 3.87 23.06 1.44
C ASN A 303 3.74 22.35 2.79
N TYR A 304 2.51 22.10 3.27
CA TYR A 304 2.24 21.33 4.50
C TYR A 304 2.77 22.00 5.78
N SER A 305 3.00 23.30 5.72
CA SER A 305 3.27 24.11 6.89
C SER A 305 1.98 24.71 7.43
N LEU A 306 1.82 24.64 8.74
CA LEU A 306 0.83 25.40 9.48
C LEU A 306 1.53 26.54 10.20
N THR A 307 1.02 27.75 10.05
CA THR A 307 1.46 28.92 10.80
C THR A 307 0.31 29.47 11.63
N VAL A 308 0.52 29.58 12.94
CA VAL A 308 -0.35 30.35 13.83
C VAL A 308 0.34 31.66 14.14
N LYS A 309 -0.34 32.78 13.88
CA LYS A 309 0.13 34.12 14.21
C LYS A 309 -0.79 34.73 15.26
N LEU A 310 -0.21 35.19 16.38
CA LEU A 310 -0.92 35.97 17.39
C LEU A 310 -0.36 37.39 17.38
N GLU A 311 -1.26 38.37 17.40
CA GLU A 311 -0.91 39.79 17.54
C GLU A 311 -1.31 40.30 18.92
N TYR A 312 -0.43 41.10 19.53
CA TYR A 312 -0.59 41.63 20.87
C TYR A 312 -0.74 43.15 20.84
N SER A 313 -1.56 43.68 21.73
CA SER A 313 -1.61 45.12 22.03
C SER A 313 -0.23 45.63 22.48
N PRO A 314 0.00 46.96 22.47
CA PRO A 314 1.18 47.54 23.09
C PRO A 314 1.37 47.00 24.51
N LEU A 315 2.57 46.46 24.82
CA LEU A 315 2.83 45.91 26.14
C LEU A 315 2.83 47.01 27.19
N GLU A 316 2.21 46.73 28.32
CA GLU A 316 2.25 47.57 29.50
C GLU A 316 3.23 46.98 30.55
N GLU A 317 3.78 47.84 31.40
CA GLU A 317 4.50 47.36 32.57
C GLU A 317 3.49 46.78 33.57
N MET A 318 3.75 45.57 34.05
CA MET A 318 2.96 45.00 35.13
C MET A 318 3.43 45.53 36.48
N GLU A 319 2.50 45.95 37.33
CA GLU A 319 2.75 46.30 38.74
C GLU A 319 3.18 45.10 39.60
#